data_AF-A0A178T6L7-F1
#
_entry.id   AF-A0A178T6L7-F1
#
_cell.length_a   1.000
_cell.length_b   1.000
_cell.length_c   1.000
_cell.angle_alpha   90.00
_cell.angle_beta   90.00
_cell.angle_gamma   90.00
#
_symmetry.space_group_name_H-M   'P 1'
#
loop_
_entity.id
_entity.type
_entity.pdbx_description
1 polymer ?
#
loop_
_entity_poly.entity_id
_entity_poly.type
_entity_poly.pdbx_seq_one_letter_code
_entity_poly.pdbx_strand_id
1 'polypeptide(L)' 'MKKLKNELKEYIHFNKLTPEMLHRLVDRIEIKEDGSPKIYYRFANDFLNE' A
#
# COMPACT_ATOMS: atom_id res chain seq x y z
N MET A 1 26.72 7.88 13.82
CA MET A 1 25.68 8.52 12.98
C MET A 1 25.65 8.06 11.51
N LYS A 2 26.78 7.73 10.85
CA LYS A 2 26.77 7.31 9.42
C LYS A 2 26.03 5.98 9.14
N LYS A 3 26.13 5.00 10.06
CA LYS A 3 25.50 3.68 9.91
C LYS A 3 23.97 3.75 9.88
N LEU A 4 23.39 4.42 10.88
CA LEU A 4 21.94 4.64 10.98
C LEU A 4 21.37 5.37 9.75
N LYS A 5 22.08 6.36 9.21
CA LYS A 5 21.66 7.06 7.98
C LYS A 5 21.64 6.16 6.75
N ASN A 6 22.59 5.23 6.63
CA ASN A 6 22.64 4.29 5.51
C ASN A 6 21.55 3.22 5.62
N GLU A 7 21.35 2.66 6.82
CA GLU A 7 20.29 1.68 7.07
C GLU A 7 18.89 2.27 6.84
N LEU A 8 18.69 3.54 7.23
CA LEU A 8 17.43 4.23 6.96
C LEU A 8 17.25 4.55 5.47
N LYS A 9 18.33 4.78 4.72
CA LYS A 9 18.27 4.98 3.27
C LYS A 9 17.82 3.72 2.54
N GLU A 10 18.32 2.56 2.95
CA GLU A 10 17.89 1.27 2.41
C GLU A 10 16.44 0.96 2.81
N TYR A 11 16.02 1.35 4.02
CA TYR A 11 14.64 1.24 4.45
C TYR A 11 13.70 2.17 3.66
N ILE A 12 14.10 3.42 3.40
CA ILE A 12 13.29 4.39 2.62
C ILE A 12 13.15 3.96 1.16
N HIS A 13 14.13 3.24 0.60
CA HIS A 13 14.03 2.58 -0.70
C HIS A 13 13.15 1.32 -0.60
N PHE A 14 11.90 1.48 -0.13
CA PHE A 14 10.84 0.48 -0.20
C PHE A 14 10.47 0.18 -1.65
N ASN A 15 11.32 -0.56 -2.35
CA ASN A 15 11.08 -1.02 -3.72
C ASN A 15 10.26 -2.32 -3.75
N LYS A 16 9.79 -2.77 -2.58
CA LYS A 16 8.95 -3.96 -2.41
C LYS A 16 7.76 -3.61 -1.53
N LEU A 17 6.59 -3.68 -2.12
CA LEU A 17 5.33 -3.62 -1.39
C LEU A 17 5.15 -4.93 -0.61
N THR A 18 5.17 -4.87 0.72
CA THR A 18 4.85 -6.06 1.52
C THR A 18 3.33 -6.24 1.64
N PRO A 19 2.83 -7.48 1.78
CA PRO A 19 1.41 -7.73 2.01
C PRO A 19 0.85 -6.96 3.22
N GLU A 20 1.65 -6.84 4.29
CA GLU A 20 1.27 -6.10 5.49
C GLU A 20 1.08 -4.60 5.22
N MET A 21 1.92 -4.00 4.39
CA MET A 21 1.76 -2.61 3.97
C MET A 21 0.53 -2.45 3.08
N LEU A 22 0.32 -3.37 2.14
CA LEU A 22 -0.86 -3.40 1.27
C LEU A 22 -2.16 -3.45 2.10
N HIS A 23 -2.20 -4.29 3.13
CA HIS A 23 -3.37 -4.40 4.03
C HIS A 23 -3.67 -3.09 4.75
N ARG A 24 -2.65 -2.34 5.19
CA ARG A 24 -2.86 -1.01 5.83
C ARG A 24 -3.43 0.04 4.88
N LEU A 25 -3.26 -0.17 3.57
CA LEU A 25 -3.73 0.75 2.53
C LEU A 25 -5.13 0.39 2.01
N VAL A 26 -5.73 -0.71 2.49
CA VAL A 26 -7.11 -1.05 2.17
C VAL A 26 -8.05 -0.06 2.86
N ASP A 27 -8.88 0.59 2.07
CA ASP A 27 -9.91 1.50 2.55
C ASP A 27 -11.18 0.76 2.93
N ARG A 28 -11.66 -0.11 2.02
CA ARG A 28 -12.83 -0.97 2.22
C ARG A 28 -12.79 -2.20 1.32
N ILE A 29 -13.53 -3.23 1.69
CA ILE A 29 -13.72 -4.45 0.91
C ILE A 29 -15.23 -4.63 0.69
N GLU A 30 -15.66 -4.69 -0.55
CA GLU A 30 -17.03 -5.01 -0.92
C GLU A 30 -17.11 -6.43 -1.47
N ILE A 31 -18.07 -7.22 -1.00
CA ILE A 31 -18.34 -8.56 -1.54
C ILE A 31 -19.49 -8.43 -2.53
N LYS A 32 -19.25 -8.86 -3.77
CA LYS A 32 -20.27 -8.87 -4.82
C LYS A 32 -21.27 -10.02 -4.61
N GLU A 33 -22.39 -9.97 -5.31
CA GLU A 33 -23.40 -11.04 -5.30
C GLU A 33 -22.84 -12.40 -5.75
N ASP A 34 -21.80 -12.39 -6.60
CA ASP A 34 -21.09 -13.60 -7.04
C ASP A 34 -20.05 -14.13 -6.04
N GLY A 35 -19.88 -13.45 -4.90
CA GLY A 35 -18.91 -13.81 -3.86
C GLY A 35 -17.49 -13.28 -4.09
N SER A 36 -17.19 -12.69 -5.25
CA SER A 36 -15.86 -12.10 -5.49
C SER A 36 -15.63 -10.83 -4.67
N PRO A 37 -14.43 -10.66 -4.06
CA PRO A 37 -14.08 -9.45 -3.34
C PRO A 37 -13.67 -8.32 -4.29
N LYS A 38 -14.14 -7.11 -4.02
CA LYS A 38 -13.67 -5.87 -4.63
C LYS A 38 -12.98 -5.03 -3.55
N ILE A 39 -11.66 -4.89 -3.67
CA ILE A 39 -10.82 -4.20 -2.70
C ILE A 39 -10.58 -2.78 -3.17
N TYR A 40 -10.85 -1.81 -2.30
CA TYR A 40 -10.59 -0.40 -2.54
C TYR A 40 -9.34 0.01 -1.78
N TYR A 41 -8.39 0.65 -2.46
CA TYR A 41 -7.15 1.13 -1.86
C TYR A 41 -7.15 2.66 -1.80
N ARG A 42 -6.55 3.21 -0.74
CA ARG A 42 -6.50 4.67 -0.50
C ARG A 42 -5.72 5.46 -1.55
N PHE A 43 -4.77 4.84 -2.25
CA PHE A 43 -4.04 5.51 -3.33
C PHE A 43 -4.88 5.66 -4.61
N ALA A 44 -5.94 4.87 -4.81
CA ALA A 44 -6.74 4.94 -6.04
C ALA A 44 -7.53 6.25 -6.18
N ASN A 45 -7.71 7.00 -5.09
CA ASN A 45 -8.48 8.25 -5.11
C ASN A 45 -7.66 9.47 -5.56
N ASP A 46 -6.32 9.39 -5.48
CA ASP A 46 -5.43 10.50 -5.84
C ASP A 46 -5.09 10.49 -7.35
N PHE A 47 -5.05 9.30 -7.98
CA PHE A 47 -4.66 9.13 -9.40
C PHE A 47 -5.82 9.14 -10.41
N LEU A 48 -7.07 9.29 -9.96
CA LEU A 48 -8.27 9.25 -10.82
C LEU A 48 -8.97 10.61 -10.95
N ASN A 49 -8.31 11.69 -10.52
CA ASN A 49 -8.77 13.07 -10.67
C ASN A 49 -7.80 13.87 -11.56
N GLU A 50 -7.57 13.43 -12.80
CA GLU A 50 -7.01 14.24 -13.90
C GLU A 50 -7.92 14.15 -15.12
#